data_AF-A0A090QI23-F1
#
_entry.id   AF-A0A090QI23-F1
#
_cell.length_a   1.000
_cell.length_b   1.000
_cell.length_c   1.000
_cell.angle_alpha   90.00
_cell.angle_beta   90.00
_cell.angle_gamma   90.00
#
_symmetry.space_group_name_H-M   'P 1'
#
loop_
_entity.id
_entity.type
_entity.pdbx_description
1 polymer ?
#
loop_
_entity_poly.entity_id
_entity_poly.type
_entity_poly.pdbx_seq_one_letter_code
_entity_poly.pdbx_strand_id
1 'polypeptide(L)'
;MKQFWSKVKYFLTTPWGKAYLVFITLTKLYIVYQWALAHVKDFGGQALAWIGVATHHGEAFCAVLFTVVCGYYTLKAIVNIFKSKPKVAAST
;
A
#
# COMPACT_ATOMS: atom_id res chain seq x y z
N MET A 1 -28.09 -18.92 -0.10
CA MET A 1 -26.91 -18.24 -0.70
C MET A 1 -27.11 -16.74 -1.00
N LYS A 2 -28.23 -16.30 -1.59
CA LYS A 2 -28.48 -14.86 -1.90
C LYS A 2 -28.50 -13.94 -0.66
N GLN A 3 -29.03 -14.43 0.46
CA GLN A 3 -29.18 -13.64 1.70
C GLN A 3 -27.84 -13.38 2.42
N PHE A 4 -26.88 -14.33 2.33
CA PHE A 4 -25.55 -14.17 2.90
C PHE A 4 -24.74 -13.11 2.13
N TRP A 5 -24.81 -13.13 0.80
CA TRP A 5 -24.18 -12.12 -0.06
C TRP A 5 -24.75 -10.71 0.15
N SER A 6 -26.05 -10.60 0.45
CA SER A 6 -26.68 -9.31 0.81
C SER A 6 -26.16 -8.77 2.15
N LYS A 7 -26.01 -9.62 3.16
CA LYS A 7 -25.44 -9.22 4.47
C LYS A 7 -23.97 -8.81 4.36
N VAL A 8 -23.18 -9.51 3.55
CA VAL A 8 -21.77 -9.15 3.29
C VAL A 8 -21.68 -7.80 2.57
N LYS A 9 -22.50 -7.57 1.53
CA LYS A 9 -22.57 -6.27 0.85
C LYS A 9 -22.97 -5.14 1.81
N TYR A 10 -23.98 -5.39 2.65
CA TYR A 10 -24.42 -4.42 3.65
C TYR A 10 -23.32 -4.11 4.66
N PHE A 11 -22.61 -5.15 5.14
CA PHE A 11 -21.46 -4.97 6.03
C PHE A 11 -20.37 -4.12 5.36
N LEU A 12 -20.01 -4.39 4.10
CA LEU A 12 -19.02 -3.63 3.32
C LEU A 12 -19.41 -2.14 3.13
N THR A 13 -20.70 -1.81 3.18
CA THR A 13 -21.17 -0.41 3.09
C THR A 13 -21.12 0.36 4.42
N THR A 14 -21.07 -0.35 5.56
CA THR A 14 -20.91 0.29 6.88
C THR A 14 -19.48 0.86 7.04
N PRO A 15 -19.27 1.89 7.89
CA PRO A 15 -17.94 2.42 8.17
C PRO A 15 -16.95 1.33 8.62
N TRP A 16 -17.42 0.32 9.36
CA TRP A 16 -16.63 -0.84 9.78
C TRP A 16 -16.21 -1.74 8.62
N GLY A 17 -17.09 -2.01 7.66
CA GLY A 17 -16.74 -2.79 6.47
C GLY A 17 -15.79 -2.06 5.51
N LYS A 18 -15.92 -0.73 5.41
CA LYS A 18 -14.93 0.10 4.70
C LYS A 18 -13.56 0.03 5.36
N ALA A 19 -13.49 0.15 6.69
CA ALA A 19 -12.24 -0.03 7.44
C ALA A 19 -11.65 -1.44 7.23
N TYR A 20 -12.49 -2.48 7.16
CA TYR A 20 -12.05 -3.85 6.89
C TYR A 20 -11.47 -4.02 5.47
N LEU A 21 -12.07 -3.38 4.46
CA LEU A 21 -11.51 -3.32 3.10
C LEU A 21 -10.17 -2.59 3.07
N VAL A 22 -10.05 -1.47 3.79
CA VAL A 22 -8.78 -0.74 3.95
C VAL A 22 -7.74 -1.63 4.63
N PHE A 23 -8.13 -2.39 5.66
CA PHE A 23 -7.23 -3.31 6.35
C PHE A 23 -6.73 -4.42 5.42
N ILE A 24 -7.62 -5.10 4.68
CA ILE A 24 -7.22 -6.14 3.72
C ILE A 24 -6.30 -5.58 2.63
N THR A 25 -6.60 -4.38 2.13
CA THR A 25 -5.77 -3.75 1.09
C THR A 25 -4.40 -3.35 1.63
N LEU A 26 -4.31 -2.84 2.87
CA LEU A 26 -3.03 -2.58 3.54
C LEU A 26 -2.23 -3.85 3.79
N THR A 27 -2.87 -4.94 4.21
CA THR A 27 -2.18 -6.22 4.42
C THR A 27 -1.61 -6.78 3.11
N LYS A 28 -2.38 -6.71 2.02
CA LYS A 28 -1.86 -7.10 0.69
C LYS A 28 -0.73 -6.19 0.24
N LEU A 29 -0.86 -4.88 0.44
CA LEU A 29 0.17 -3.92 0.10
C LEU A 29 1.45 -4.15 0.90
N TYR A 30 1.33 -4.56 2.18
CA TYR A 30 2.46 -4.91 3.03
C TYR A 30 3.22 -6.13 2.51
N ILE A 31 2.53 -7.17 2.04
CA ILE A 31 3.16 -8.35 1.44
C ILE A 31 3.96 -7.96 0.19
N VAL A 32 3.35 -7.16 -0.70
CA VAL A 32 4.02 -6.65 -1.91
C VAL A 32 5.20 -5.74 -1.55
N TYR A 33 5.04 -4.90 -0.53
CA TYR A 33 6.09 -4.03 -0.02
C TYR A 33 7.28 -4.82 0.50
N GLN A 34 7.07 -5.86 1.29
CA GLN A 34 8.15 -6.72 1.80
C GLN A 34 8.93 -7.38 0.65
N TRP A 35 8.21 -7.89 -0.35
CA TRP A 35 8.85 -8.46 -1.54
C TRP A 35 9.66 -7.42 -2.32
N ALA A 36 9.10 -6.24 -2.57
CA ALA A 36 9.78 -5.18 -3.29
C ALA A 36 10.97 -4.60 -2.51
N LEU A 37 10.86 -4.49 -1.17
CA LEU A 37 11.93 -4.02 -0.30
C LEU A 37 13.16 -4.93 -0.39
N ALA A 38 12.97 -6.25 -0.44
CA ALA A 38 14.06 -7.20 -0.63
C ALA A 38 14.79 -6.93 -1.95
N HIS A 39 14.04 -6.79 -3.04
CA HIS A 39 14.62 -6.50 -4.36
C HIS A 39 15.35 -5.15 -4.43
N VAL A 40 14.81 -4.12 -3.78
CA VAL A 40 15.41 -2.78 -3.75
C VAL A 40 16.68 -2.75 -2.90
N LYS A 41 16.74 -3.54 -1.82
CA LYS A 41 17.97 -3.71 -1.03
C LYS A 41 19.06 -4.36 -1.86
N ASP A 42 18.76 -5.49 -2.50
CA ASP A 42 19.71 -6.21 -3.34
C ASP A 42 20.23 -5.33 -4.48
N PHE A 43 19.33 -4.59 -5.14
CA PHE A 43 19.68 -3.64 -6.20
C PHE A 43 20.55 -2.48 -5.66
N GLY A 44 20.18 -1.89 -4.52
CA GLY A 44 20.92 -0.80 -3.89
C GLY A 44 22.31 -1.20 -3.44
N GLY A 45 22.44 -2.39 -2.84
CA GLY A 45 23.73 -2.97 -2.46
C GLY A 45 24.63 -3.17 -3.66
N GLN A 46 24.12 -3.72 -4.77
CA GLN A 46 24.88 -3.93 -6.00
C GLN A 46 25.27 -2.62 -6.70
N ALA A 47 24.35 -1.67 -6.79
CA ALA A 47 24.60 -0.37 -7.42
C ALA A 47 25.69 0.44 -6.70
N LEU A 48 25.67 0.45 -5.36
CA LEU A 48 26.70 1.13 -4.58
C LEU A 48 28.01 0.35 -4.50
N ALA A 49 27.97 -0.99 -4.50
CA ALA A 49 29.18 -1.81 -4.61
C ALA A 49 29.94 -1.56 -5.91
N TRP A 50 29.24 -1.31 -7.01
CA TRP A 50 29.84 -0.98 -8.30
C TRP A 50 30.60 0.36 -8.29
N ILE A 51 30.21 1.29 -7.41
CA ILE A 51 30.85 2.61 -7.20
C ILE A 51 31.98 2.51 -6.15
N GLY A 52 32.21 1.34 -5.57
CA GLY A 52 33.22 1.11 -4.53
C GLY A 52 32.76 1.47 -3.11
N VAL A 53 31.46 1.71 -2.92
CA VAL A 53 30.86 1.97 -1.60
C VAL A 53 30.38 0.66 -0.99
N ALA A 54 30.47 0.54 0.34
CA ALA A 54 30.10 -0.68 1.02
C ALA A 54 28.60 -1.01 0.86
N THR A 55 28.31 -2.28 0.55
CA THR A 55 26.96 -2.81 0.23
C THR A 55 25.90 -2.48 1.28
N HIS A 56 26.26 -2.58 2.56
CA HIS A 56 25.37 -2.32 3.69
C HIS A 56 24.82 -0.88 3.73
N HIS A 57 25.61 0.11 3.29
CA HIS A 57 25.15 1.49 3.19
C HIS A 57 24.17 1.68 2.02
N GLY A 58 24.40 0.97 0.91
CA GLY A 58 23.52 1.00 -0.25
C GLY A 58 22.16 0.35 0.03
N GLU A 59 22.16 -0.81 0.68
CA GLU A 59 20.94 -1.50 1.12
C GLU A 59 20.10 -0.63 2.07
N ALA A 60 20.75 -0.01 3.07
CA ALA A 60 20.06 0.83 4.04
C ALA A 60 19.47 2.09 3.38
N PHE A 61 20.24 2.76 2.53
CA PHE A 61 19.80 3.98 1.86
C PHE A 61 18.63 3.72 0.90
N CYS A 62 18.74 2.69 0.06
CA CYS A 62 17.67 2.31 -0.87
C CYS A 62 16.42 1.82 -0.13
N ALA A 63 16.57 1.07 0.96
CA ALA A 63 15.44 0.66 1.80
C ALA A 63 14.71 1.87 2.40
N VAL A 64 15.44 2.85 2.96
CA VAL A 64 14.85 4.05 3.56
C VAL A 64 14.11 4.87 2.50
N LEU A 65 14.73 5.15 1.35
CA LEU A 65 14.08 5.89 0.27
C LEU A 65 12.81 5.19 -0.23
N PHE A 66 12.88 3.87 -0.45
CA PHE A 66 11.74 3.10 -0.88
C PHE A 66 10.61 3.11 0.15
N THR A 67 10.94 2.99 1.43
CA THR A 67 9.98 3.08 2.54
C THR A 67 9.27 4.42 2.55
N VAL A 68 10.00 5.53 2.38
CA VAL A 68 9.44 6.88 2.36
C VAL A 68 8.50 7.07 1.16
N VAL A 69 8.91 6.63 -0.03
CA VAL A 69 8.09 6.72 -1.25
C VAL A 69 6.82 5.89 -1.11
N CYS A 70 6.93 4.63 -0.69
CA CYS A 70 5.77 3.76 -0.47
C CYS A 70 4.84 4.31 0.62
N GLY A 71 5.39 4.82 1.72
CA GLY A 71 4.62 5.45 2.80
C GLY A 71 3.82 6.65 2.30
N TYR A 72 4.44 7.53 1.51
CA TYR A 72 3.77 8.69 0.90
C TYR A 72 2.58 8.29 0.02
N TYR A 73 2.78 7.32 -0.90
CA TYR A 73 1.69 6.86 -1.78
C TYR A 73 0.61 6.11 -1.01
N THR A 74 0.98 5.35 0.03
CA THR A 74 0.02 4.64 0.89
C THR A 74 -0.86 5.63 1.66
N LEU A 75 -0.27 6.64 2.28
CA LEU A 75 -1.01 7.70 2.95
C LEU A 75 -1.92 8.46 1.98
N LYS A 76 -1.41 8.79 0.79
CA LYS A 76 -2.20 9.43 -0.27
C LYS A 76 -3.39 8.56 -0.69
N ALA A 77 -3.20 7.24 -0.82
CA ALA A 77 -4.28 6.30 -1.14
C ALA A 77 -5.31 6.19 -0.02
N ILE A 78 -4.88 6.07 1.24
CA ILE A 78 -5.75 6.08 2.42
C ILE A 78 -6.58 7.37 2.44
N VAL A 79 -5.93 8.53 2.35
CA VAL A 79 -6.62 9.83 2.32
C VAL A 79 -7.61 9.91 1.17
N ASN A 80 -7.31 9.34 0.01
CA ASN A 80 -8.23 9.32 -1.13
C ASN A 80 -9.42 8.34 -0.94
N ILE A 81 -9.25 7.26 -0.17
CA ILE A 81 -10.34 6.34 0.19
C ILE A 81 -11.28 6.98 1.22
N PHE A 82 -10.72 7.74 2.18
CA PHE A 82 -11.49 8.42 3.22
C PHE A 82 -12.01 9.80 2.79
N LYS A 83 -11.40 10.45 1.80
CA LYS A 83 -12.05 11.54 1.07
C LYS A 83 -13.26 10.95 0.39
N SER A 84 -14.42 11.19 0.98
CA SER A 84 -15.71 11.01 0.33
C SER A 84 -15.59 11.59 -1.08
N LYS A 85 -15.63 10.74 -2.12
CA LYS A 85 -15.89 11.24 -3.47
C LYS A 85 -17.11 12.14 -3.34
N PRO A 86 -17.11 13.37 -3.88
CA PRO A 86 -18.39 14.03 -4.11
C PRO A 86 -19.21 13.01 -4.89
N LYS A 87 -20.34 12.64 -4.31
CA LYS A 87 -21.36 11.79 -4.92
C LYS A 87 -21.44 12.25 -6.38
N VAL A 88 -20.85 11.49 -7.30
CA VAL A 88 -21.09 11.72 -8.73
C VAL A 88 -22.58 11.55 -8.82
N ALA A 89 -23.24 12.68 -9.03
CA ALA A 89 -24.67 12.78 -9.04
C ALA A 89 -25.16 11.72 -10.01
N ALA A 90 -25.96 10.80 -9.50
CA ALA A 90 -26.98 10.17 -10.31
C ALA A 90 -27.91 11.30 -10.76
N SER A 91 -27.56 11.90 -11.88
CA SER A 91 -28.36 12.81 -12.71
C SER A 91 -27.68 12.73 -14.07
N THR A 92 -28.24 12.11 -15.09
CA THR A 92 -29.65 11.97 -15.47
C THR A 92 -29.77 10.77 -16.40
#